data_AF-A0A418SDK2-F1
#
_entry.id   AF-A0A418SDK2-F1
#
_cell.length_a   1.000
_cell.length_b   1.000
_cell.length_c   1.000
_cell.angle_alpha   90.00
_cell.angle_beta   90.00
_cell.angle_gamma   90.00
#
_symmetry.space_group_name_H-M   'P 1'
#
loop_
_entity.id
_entity.type
_entity.pdbx_description
1 polymer ?
#
loop_
_entity_poly.entity_id
_entity_poly.type
_entity_poly.pdbx_seq_one_letter_code
_entity_poly.pdbx_strand_id
1 'polypeptide(L)'
;MMKAVLDACVLYPTVMREMLLGAAQAGFFQPIWSARILEEWALAAAKAPGGEAQARGEVALTRAAFPGAERRYSEDMERRLWLPDPGDLHVLALGTSASADMIVTANAKDFPRHILAEEGLSRADPDALLLGFFEAAPDPIRALAETARIRIETLSGEAWTLRQLMRKARMPRLGKALDH
;
A
#
# COMPACT_ATOMS: atom_id res chain seq x y z
N MET A 1 -11.51 -12.67 -6.08
CA MET A 1 -10.16 -12.09 -5.85
C MET A 1 -10.28 -11.14 -4.68
N MET A 2 -9.34 -11.21 -3.73
CA MET A 2 -9.37 -10.41 -2.51
C MET A 2 -9.23 -8.92 -2.85
N LYS A 3 -10.10 -8.07 -2.29
CA LYS A 3 -10.09 -6.62 -2.43
C LYS A 3 -9.40 -5.99 -1.22
N ALA A 4 -8.42 -5.13 -1.45
CA ALA A 4 -7.69 -4.48 -0.39
C ALA A 4 -7.65 -2.97 -0.60
N VAL A 5 -8.10 -2.21 0.41
CA VAL A 5 -7.88 -0.76 0.44
C VAL A 5 -6.42 -0.50 0.79
N LEU A 6 -5.73 0.29 -0.03
CA LEU A 6 -4.36 0.73 0.28
C LEU A 6 -4.43 2.09 0.97
N ASP A 7 -3.97 2.15 2.21
CA ASP A 7 -3.80 3.40 2.96
C ASP A 7 -2.69 4.27 2.31
N ALA A 8 -2.80 5.59 2.40
CA ALA A 8 -1.77 6.52 1.95
C ALA A 8 -0.41 6.24 2.60
N CYS A 9 -0.37 5.76 3.84
CA CYS A 9 0.88 5.46 4.55
C CYS A 9 1.71 4.33 3.90
N VAL A 10 1.08 3.43 3.11
CA VAL A 10 1.76 2.36 2.37
C VAL A 10 1.99 2.71 0.90
N LEU A 11 1.30 3.74 0.39
CA LEU A 11 1.52 4.30 -0.94
C LEU A 11 2.65 5.33 -0.95
N TYR A 12 2.91 6.04 0.15
CA TYR A 12 3.96 7.05 0.20
C TYR A 12 5.39 6.48 0.00
N PRO A 13 5.82 5.43 0.73
CA PRO A 13 7.18 4.90 0.58
C PRO A 13 7.33 4.17 -0.77
N THR A 14 8.19 4.68 -1.65
CA THR A 14 8.32 4.22 -3.05
C THR A 14 8.47 2.71 -3.20
N VAL A 15 9.43 2.10 -2.50
CA VAL A 15 9.67 0.65 -2.62
C VAL A 15 8.47 -0.17 -2.11
N MET A 16 7.82 0.27 -1.03
CA MET A 16 6.63 -0.42 -0.51
C MET A 16 5.45 -0.32 -1.50
N ARG A 17 5.21 0.86 -2.05
CA ARG A 17 4.21 1.11 -3.10
C ARG A 17 4.47 0.22 -4.32
N GLU A 18 5.70 0.18 -4.81
CA GLU A 18 6.07 -0.63 -5.98
C GLU A 18 5.83 -2.12 -5.73
N MET A 19 6.18 -2.63 -4.55
CA MET A 19 5.94 -4.03 -4.20
C MET A 19 4.43 -4.35 -4.11
N LEU A 20 3.64 -3.50 -3.45
CA LEU A 20 2.19 -3.71 -3.30
C LEU A 20 1.45 -3.61 -4.64
N LEU A 21 1.73 -2.57 -5.44
CA LEU A 21 1.11 -2.40 -6.75
C LEU A 21 1.61 -3.47 -7.73
N GLY A 22 2.88 -3.88 -7.65
CA GLY A 22 3.41 -4.99 -8.43
C GLY A 22 2.70 -6.31 -8.11
N ALA A 23 2.49 -6.61 -6.83
CA ALA A 23 1.73 -7.79 -6.41
C ALA A 23 0.26 -7.71 -6.86
N ALA A 24 -0.36 -6.53 -6.78
CA ALA A 24 -1.70 -6.32 -7.33
C ALA A 24 -1.75 -6.59 -8.84
N GLN A 25 -0.78 -6.08 -9.60
CA GLN A 25 -0.65 -6.29 -11.04
C GLN A 25 -0.42 -7.76 -11.41
N ALA A 26 0.29 -8.51 -10.57
CA ALA A 26 0.50 -9.95 -10.70
C ALA A 26 -0.72 -10.80 -10.28
N GLY A 27 -1.82 -10.17 -9.86
CA GLY A 27 -3.09 -10.85 -9.60
C GLY A 27 -3.29 -11.34 -8.16
N PHE A 28 -2.42 -10.97 -7.21
CA PHE A 28 -2.55 -11.42 -5.81
C PHE A 28 -3.75 -10.79 -5.09
N PHE A 29 -4.10 -9.55 -5.43
CA PHE A 29 -5.26 -8.86 -4.88
C PHE A 29 -5.71 -7.70 -5.79
N GLN A 30 -6.96 -7.27 -5.64
CA GLN A 30 -7.50 -6.09 -6.30
C GLN A 30 -7.29 -4.87 -5.37
N PRO A 31 -6.48 -3.87 -5.78
CA PRO A 31 -6.26 -2.70 -4.96
C PRO A 31 -7.44 -1.74 -5.08
N ILE A 32 -7.73 -1.03 -3.99
CA ILE A 32 -8.80 -0.03 -3.91
C ILE A 32 -8.25 1.22 -3.22
N TRP A 33 -8.62 2.39 -3.71
CA TRP A 33 -8.33 3.69 -3.08
C TRP A 33 -9.41 4.70 -3.43
N SER A 34 -9.45 5.81 -2.72
CA SER A 34 -10.26 6.98 -3.07
C SER A 34 -9.35 8.07 -3.63
N ALA A 35 -9.94 9.10 -4.24
CA ALA A 35 -9.19 10.30 -4.64
C ALA A 35 -8.49 10.95 -3.44
N ARG A 36 -9.11 10.92 -2.25
CA ARG A 36 -8.56 11.47 -1.00
C ARG A 36 -7.30 10.73 -0.55
N ILE A 37 -7.27 9.40 -0.63
CA ILE A 37 -6.06 8.61 -0.31
C ILE A 37 -4.89 8.99 -1.24
N LEU A 38 -5.15 9.16 -2.54
CA LEU A 38 -4.09 9.57 -3.48
C LEU A 38 -3.63 11.02 -3.24
N GLU A 39 -4.54 11.90 -2.82
CA GLU A 39 -4.23 13.26 -2.41
C GLU A 39 -3.30 13.27 -1.18
N GLU A 40 -3.63 12.48 -0.16
CA GLU A 40 -2.81 12.34 1.05
C GLU A 40 -1.42 11.77 0.74
N TRP A 41 -1.32 10.82 -0.19
CA TRP A 41 -0.02 10.36 -0.69
C TRP A 41 0.77 11.51 -1.33
N ALA A 42 0.16 12.29 -2.24
CA ALA A 42 0.85 13.40 -2.90
C ALA A 42 1.32 14.47 -1.90
N LEU A 43 0.46 14.83 -0.94
CA LEU A 43 0.78 15.80 0.11
C LEU A 43 1.86 15.27 1.08
N ALA A 44 1.85 13.98 1.41
CA ALA A 44 2.91 13.37 2.22
C ALA A 44 4.29 13.50 1.55
N ALA A 45 4.34 13.51 0.22
CA ALA A 45 5.57 13.70 -0.54
C ALA A 45 6.09 15.14 -0.59
N ALA A 46 5.27 16.14 -0.27
CA ALA A 46 5.70 17.54 -0.19
C ALA A 46 6.79 17.78 0.88
N LYS A 47 7.02 16.83 1.79
CA LYS A 47 8.10 16.87 2.79
C LYS A 47 9.50 16.85 2.16
N ALA A 48 9.64 16.38 0.93
CA ALA A 48 10.90 16.40 0.18
C ALA A 48 10.85 17.48 -0.92
N PRO A 49 11.95 18.19 -1.21
CA PRO A 49 12.01 19.15 -2.31
C PRO A 49 11.59 18.52 -3.65
N GLY A 50 10.57 19.09 -4.30
CA GLY A 50 10.01 18.56 -5.55
C GLY A 50 9.18 17.28 -5.42
N GLY A 51 9.05 16.72 -4.21
CA GLY A 51 8.43 15.43 -3.95
C GLY A 51 6.94 15.38 -4.30
N GLU A 52 6.19 16.46 -4.08
CA GLU A 52 4.77 16.51 -4.47
C GLU A 52 4.60 16.42 -5.99
N ALA A 53 5.34 17.21 -6.77
CA ALA A 53 5.25 17.19 -8.23
C ALA A 53 5.57 15.80 -8.80
N GLN A 54 6.60 15.14 -8.24
CA GLN A 54 6.91 13.75 -8.57
C GLN A 54 5.74 12.81 -8.21
N ALA A 55 5.24 12.88 -6.98
CA ALA A 55 4.14 12.03 -6.52
C ALA A 55 2.86 12.21 -7.34
N ARG A 56 2.55 13.43 -7.80
CA ARG A 56 1.42 13.69 -8.71
C ARG A 56 1.55 12.94 -10.04
N GLY A 57 2.77 12.90 -10.60
CA GLY A 57 3.06 12.11 -11.79
C GLY A 57 2.87 10.61 -11.54
N GLU A 58 3.36 10.12 -10.41
CA GLU A 58 3.21 8.71 -10.01
C GLU A 58 1.75 8.33 -9.72
N VAL A 59 0.96 9.23 -9.14
CA VAL A 59 -0.51 9.09 -8.96
C VAL A 59 -1.19 8.93 -10.31
N ALA A 60 -0.85 9.76 -11.31
CA ALA A 60 -1.42 9.67 -12.65
C ALA A 60 -1.09 8.33 -13.32
N LEU A 61 0.16 7.88 -13.23
CA LEU A 61 0.58 6.57 -13.73
C LEU A 61 -0.14 5.42 -13.01
N THR A 62 -0.30 5.51 -11.70
CA THR A 62 -1.02 4.51 -10.89
C THR A 62 -2.49 4.43 -11.28
N ARG A 63 -3.16 5.55 -11.49
CA ARG A 63 -4.55 5.59 -12.00
C ARG A 63 -4.67 4.93 -13.37
N ALA A 64 -3.74 5.22 -14.28
CA ALA A 64 -3.74 4.64 -15.61
C ALA A 64 -3.52 3.12 -15.59
N ALA A 65 -2.67 2.62 -14.69
CA ALA A 65 -2.41 1.19 -14.53
C ALA A 65 -3.60 0.42 -13.92
N PHE A 66 -4.44 1.08 -13.11
CA PHE A 66 -5.55 0.45 -12.39
C PHE A 66 -6.89 1.20 -12.58
N PRO A 67 -7.50 1.15 -13.77
CA PRO A 67 -8.70 1.94 -14.11
C PRO A 67 -9.96 1.62 -13.29
N GLY A 68 -9.96 0.57 -12.46
CA GLY A 68 -11.08 0.19 -11.57
C GLY A 68 -10.76 0.22 -10.08
N ALA A 69 -9.58 0.71 -9.69
CA ALA A 69 -9.17 0.75 -8.28
C ALA A 69 -9.66 2.00 -7.55
N GLU A 70 -9.76 3.15 -8.24
CA GLU A 70 -10.31 4.36 -7.64
C GLU A 70 -11.82 4.26 -7.48
N ARG A 71 -12.31 4.35 -6.24
CA ARG A 71 -13.73 4.29 -5.91
C ARG A 71 -14.15 5.48 -5.06
N ARG A 72 -15.41 5.87 -5.25
CA ARG A 72 -16.08 6.88 -4.42
C ARG A 72 -16.86 6.19 -3.31
N TYR A 73 -17.02 6.88 -2.21
CA TYR A 73 -17.90 6.51 -1.10
C TYR A 73 -18.65 7.78 -0.66
N SER A 74 -19.73 7.62 0.12
CA SER A 74 -20.47 8.76 0.65
C SER A 74 -19.78 9.31 1.90
N GLU A 75 -19.55 10.63 1.99
CA GLU A 75 -19.02 11.27 3.20
C GLU A 75 -19.92 11.05 4.43
N ASP A 76 -21.22 10.82 4.21
CA ASP A 76 -22.18 10.45 5.26
C ASP A 76 -21.80 9.14 5.97
N MET A 77 -21.06 8.27 5.28
CA MET A 77 -20.54 7.04 5.84
C MET A 77 -19.55 7.30 6.98
N GLU A 78 -18.71 8.33 6.87
CA GLU A 78 -17.74 8.69 7.91
C GLU A 78 -18.45 9.05 9.22
N ARG A 79 -19.66 9.62 9.16
CA ARG A 79 -20.42 10.05 10.36
C ARG A 79 -20.94 8.92 11.23
N ARG A 80 -21.10 7.71 10.68
CA ARG A 80 -21.55 6.53 11.44
C ARG A 80 -20.40 5.61 11.88
N LEU A 81 -19.18 5.94 11.46
CA LEU A 81 -17.99 5.16 11.73
C LEU A 81 -17.20 5.82 12.85
N TRP A 82 -16.36 5.02 13.52
CA TRP A 82 -15.48 5.49 14.56
C TRP A 82 -14.11 4.81 14.43
N LEU A 83 -13.04 5.59 14.56
CA LEU A 83 -11.66 5.12 14.67
C LEU A 83 -10.93 5.98 15.71
N PRO A 84 -9.83 5.48 16.32
CA PRO A 84 -9.00 6.28 17.19
C PRO A 84 -8.41 7.52 16.50
N ASP A 85 -8.09 7.41 15.21
CA ASP A 85 -7.72 8.56 14.36
C ASP A 85 -8.90 8.92 13.44
N PRO A 86 -9.58 10.06 13.70
CA PRO A 86 -10.65 10.53 12.82
C PRO A 86 -10.19 10.83 11.39
N GLY A 87 -8.90 11.11 11.18
CA GLY A 87 -8.33 11.33 9.84
C GLY A 87 -8.46 10.10 8.95
N ASP A 88 -8.45 8.91 9.54
CA ASP A 88 -8.47 7.62 8.85
C ASP A 88 -9.88 7.07 8.60
N LEU A 89 -10.93 7.75 9.09
CA LEU A 89 -12.33 7.35 8.87
C LEU A 89 -12.68 7.20 7.39
N HIS A 90 -12.07 8.02 6.55
CA HIS A 90 -12.27 8.01 5.11
C HIS A 90 -11.77 6.70 4.46
N VAL A 91 -10.69 6.10 4.99
CA VAL A 91 -10.14 4.81 4.55
C VAL A 91 -11.10 3.68 4.94
N LEU A 92 -11.61 3.71 6.17
CA LEU A 92 -12.61 2.75 6.66
C LEU A 92 -13.92 2.85 5.87
N ALA A 93 -14.43 4.07 5.67
CA ALA A 93 -15.64 4.35 4.90
C ALA A 93 -15.56 3.81 3.48
N LEU A 94 -14.41 4.00 2.82
CA LEU A 94 -14.12 3.42 1.52
C LEU A 94 -14.13 1.89 1.57
N GLY A 95 -13.43 1.29 2.54
CA GLY A 95 -13.35 -0.16 2.72
C GLY A 95 -14.74 -0.79 2.86
N THR A 96 -15.57 -0.22 3.72
CA THR A 96 -16.94 -0.69 3.92
C THR A 96 -17.79 -0.51 2.67
N SER A 97 -17.78 0.68 2.06
CA SER A 97 -18.60 0.99 0.87
C SER A 97 -18.21 0.15 -0.34
N ALA A 98 -16.94 -0.24 -0.44
CA ALA A 98 -16.42 -1.04 -1.54
C ALA A 98 -16.53 -2.56 -1.32
N SER A 99 -17.03 -2.97 -0.14
CA SER A 99 -16.99 -4.35 0.37
C SER A 99 -15.59 -4.94 0.18
N ALA A 100 -14.58 -4.22 0.66
CA ALA A 100 -13.21 -4.71 0.69
C ALA A 100 -13.06 -5.79 1.77
N ASP A 101 -12.10 -6.68 1.59
CA ASP A 101 -11.79 -7.74 2.57
C ASP A 101 -10.81 -7.22 3.63
N MET A 102 -10.00 -6.23 3.26
CA MET A 102 -8.99 -5.67 4.16
C MET A 102 -8.56 -4.23 3.85
N ILE A 103 -7.94 -3.62 4.86
CA ILE A 103 -7.16 -2.38 4.76
C ILE A 103 -5.69 -2.74 4.95
N VAL A 104 -4.85 -2.40 3.96
CA VAL A 104 -3.39 -2.53 4.04
C VAL A 104 -2.82 -1.24 4.59
N THR A 105 -2.21 -1.31 5.77
CA THR A 105 -1.68 -0.14 6.48
C THR A 105 -0.50 -0.53 7.36
N ALA A 106 0.49 0.37 7.43
CA ALA A 106 1.60 0.26 8.39
C ALA A 106 1.22 0.83 9.78
N ASN A 107 0.07 1.50 9.90
CA ASN A 107 -0.37 2.21 11.09
C ASN A 107 -1.37 1.37 11.91
N ALA A 108 -0.87 0.29 12.51
CA ALA A 108 -1.69 -0.70 13.21
C ALA A 108 -2.64 -0.14 14.29
N LYS A 109 -2.22 0.92 14.97
CA LYS A 109 -2.95 1.57 16.08
C LYS A 109 -4.16 2.37 15.62
N ASP A 110 -4.12 2.89 14.38
CA ASP A 110 -5.16 3.77 13.86
C ASP A 110 -6.32 2.95 13.28
N PHE A 111 -6.09 1.65 13.05
CA PHE A 111 -7.08 0.66 12.59
C PHE A 111 -7.19 -0.56 13.53
N PRO A 112 -7.79 -0.42 14.73
CA PRO A 112 -7.99 -1.53 15.67
C PRO A 112 -8.81 -2.68 15.07
N ARG A 113 -8.37 -3.92 15.29
CA ARG A 113 -8.97 -5.12 14.69
C ARG A 113 -10.45 -5.33 15.05
N HIS A 114 -10.85 -5.02 16.29
CA HIS A 114 -12.23 -5.21 16.73
C HIS A 114 -13.20 -4.28 16.00
N ILE A 115 -12.81 -3.01 15.79
CA ILE A 115 -13.59 -2.03 15.04
C ILE A 115 -13.72 -2.45 13.58
N LEU A 116 -12.61 -2.85 12.94
CA LEU A 116 -12.67 -3.28 11.54
C LEU A 116 -13.56 -4.51 11.35
N ALA A 117 -13.53 -5.45 12.31
CA ALA A 117 -14.33 -6.66 12.24
C ALA A 117 -15.83 -6.38 12.29
N GLU A 118 -16.27 -5.31 12.98
CA GLU A 118 -17.68 -4.86 12.98
C GLU A 118 -18.15 -4.44 11.58
N GLU A 119 -17.24 -3.94 10.75
CA GLU A 119 -17.51 -3.55 9.35
C GLU A 119 -17.12 -4.64 8.33
N GLY A 120 -16.79 -5.85 8.79
CA GLY A 120 -16.41 -6.97 7.92
C GLY A 120 -15.01 -6.86 7.30
N LEU A 121 -14.16 -5.97 7.80
CA LEU A 121 -12.82 -5.71 7.32
C LEU A 121 -11.78 -6.34 8.23
N SER A 122 -10.65 -6.72 7.63
CA SER A 122 -9.44 -7.05 8.38
C SER A 122 -8.33 -6.01 8.14
N ARG A 123 -7.33 -5.97 9.01
CA ARG A 123 -6.12 -5.16 8.80
C ARG A 123 -4.98 -6.05 8.34
N ALA A 124 -4.30 -5.64 7.27
CA ALA A 124 -3.06 -6.26 6.80
C ALA A 124 -1.87 -5.33 6.99
N ASP A 125 -0.79 -5.88 7.56
CA ASP A 125 0.53 -5.25 7.55
C ASP A 125 1.21 -5.53 6.20
N PRO A 126 1.81 -4.53 5.53
CA PRO A 126 2.34 -4.69 4.17
C PRO A 126 3.49 -5.71 4.09
N ASP A 127 4.38 -5.77 5.10
CA ASP A 127 5.48 -6.73 5.16
C ASP A 127 4.95 -8.17 5.29
N ALA A 128 4.03 -8.39 6.23
CA ALA A 128 3.41 -9.69 6.43
C ALA A 128 2.57 -10.14 5.22
N LEU A 129 1.86 -9.21 4.56
CA LEU A 129 1.04 -9.51 3.38
C LEU A 129 1.91 -9.96 2.20
N LEU A 130 2.95 -9.20 1.87
CA LEU A 130 3.87 -9.54 0.77
C LEU A 130 4.69 -10.79 1.08
N LEU A 131 5.04 -11.03 2.35
CA LEU A 131 5.64 -12.30 2.76
C LEU A 131 4.70 -13.48 2.47
N GLY A 132 3.41 -13.37 2.81
CA GLY A 132 2.44 -14.42 2.50
C GLY A 132 2.31 -14.68 1.00
N PHE A 133 2.37 -13.63 0.17
CA PHE A 133 2.41 -13.79 -1.29
C PHE A 133 3.69 -14.46 -1.77
N PHE A 134 4.84 -14.13 -1.17
CA PHE A 134 6.12 -14.78 -1.48
C PHE A 134 6.10 -16.25 -1.10
N GLU A 135 5.58 -16.60 0.08
CA GLU A 135 5.45 -18.00 0.53
C GLU A 135 4.51 -18.81 -0.40
N ALA A 136 3.46 -18.18 -0.93
CA ALA A 136 2.53 -18.82 -1.86
C ALA A 136 3.09 -18.94 -3.29
N ALA A 137 3.78 -17.91 -3.77
CA ALA A 137 4.37 -17.85 -5.10
C ALA A 137 5.65 -16.99 -5.07
N PRO A 138 6.84 -17.62 -4.87
CA PRO A 138 8.09 -16.90 -4.69
C PRO A 138 8.54 -16.09 -5.92
N ASP A 139 8.41 -16.67 -7.12
CA ASP A 139 9.03 -16.12 -8.33
C ASP A 139 8.51 -14.72 -8.71
N PRO A 140 7.18 -14.45 -8.75
CA PRO A 140 6.69 -13.12 -9.05
C PRO A 140 7.16 -12.07 -8.03
N ILE A 141 7.14 -12.40 -6.73
CA ILE A 141 7.53 -11.46 -5.68
C ILE A 141 9.04 -11.20 -5.70
N ARG A 142 9.85 -12.22 -5.98
CA ARG A 142 11.30 -12.08 -6.16
C ARG A 142 11.62 -11.19 -7.37
N ALA A 143 10.97 -11.41 -8.50
CA ALA A 143 11.17 -10.61 -9.70
C ALA A 143 10.80 -9.13 -9.47
N LEU A 144 9.73 -8.85 -8.73
CA LEU A 144 9.35 -7.50 -8.32
C LEU A 144 10.42 -6.86 -7.42
N ALA A 145 10.91 -7.60 -6.42
CA ALA A 145 11.92 -7.11 -5.50
C ALA A 145 13.26 -6.81 -6.20
N GLU A 146 13.67 -7.66 -7.15
CA GLU A 146 14.85 -7.42 -8.01
C GLU A 146 14.68 -6.19 -8.89
N THR A 147 13.50 -6.00 -9.47
CA THR A 147 13.19 -4.81 -10.28
C THR A 147 13.31 -3.53 -9.43
N ALA A 148 12.76 -3.53 -8.22
CA ALA A 148 12.88 -2.42 -7.29
C ALA A 148 14.36 -2.17 -6.88
N ARG A 149 15.13 -3.22 -6.66
CA ARG A 149 16.57 -3.15 -6.34
C ARG A 149 17.37 -2.49 -7.46
N ILE A 150 17.24 -3.00 -8.69
CA ILE A 150 17.95 -2.45 -9.86
C ILE A 150 17.61 -0.97 -10.05
N ARG A 151 16.34 -0.58 -9.89
CA ARG A 151 15.90 0.82 -9.97
C ARG A 151 16.59 1.69 -8.92
N ILE A 152 16.62 1.25 -7.67
CA ILE A 152 17.24 2.02 -6.58
C ILE A 152 18.77 2.09 -6.72
N GLU A 153 19.42 1.02 -7.15
CA GLU A 153 20.86 1.05 -7.46
C GLU A 153 21.17 2.05 -8.58
N THR A 154 20.35 2.07 -9.64
CA THR A 154 20.51 3.00 -10.75
C THR A 154 20.37 4.47 -10.31
N LEU A 155 19.42 4.75 -9.40
CA LEU A 155 19.17 6.11 -8.90
C LEU A 155 20.18 6.56 -7.85
N SER A 156 20.62 5.66 -6.97
CA SER A 156 21.51 5.99 -5.85
C SER A 156 22.99 5.86 -6.18
N GLY A 157 23.36 5.07 -7.21
CA GLY A 157 24.75 4.73 -7.51
C GLY A 157 25.39 3.77 -6.51
N GLU A 158 24.64 3.28 -5.52
CA GLU A 158 25.10 2.35 -4.49
C GLU A 158 24.58 0.94 -4.78
N ALA A 159 25.36 -0.09 -4.42
CA ALA A 159 24.91 -1.47 -4.47
C ALA A 159 24.00 -1.79 -3.27
N TRP A 160 22.88 -2.46 -3.52
CA TRP A 160 21.91 -2.86 -2.53
C TRP A 160 21.70 -4.37 -2.59
N THR A 161 21.65 -5.04 -1.44
CA THR A 161 21.03 -6.37 -1.35
C THR A 161 19.51 -6.24 -1.21
N LEU A 162 18.74 -7.26 -1.63
CA LEU A 162 17.28 -7.28 -1.41
C LEU A 162 16.93 -7.09 0.07
N ARG A 163 17.67 -7.75 0.97
CA ARG A 163 17.45 -7.65 2.41
C ARG A 163 17.66 -6.24 2.94
N GLN A 164 18.73 -5.55 2.53
CA GLN A 164 18.97 -4.16 2.93
C GLN A 164 17.86 -3.23 2.41
N LEU A 165 17.47 -3.40 1.14
CA LEU A 165 16.45 -2.60 0.50
C LEU A 165 15.09 -2.76 1.18
N MET A 166 14.63 -3.99 1.36
CA MET A 166 13.35 -4.29 1.98
C MET A 166 13.31 -3.82 3.44
N ARG A 167 14.41 -4.00 4.20
CA ARG A 167 14.50 -3.45 5.56
C ARG A 167 14.37 -1.92 5.58
N LYS A 168 15.04 -1.21 4.65
CA LYS A 168 14.92 0.26 4.51
C LYS A 168 13.50 0.66 4.12
N ALA A 169 12.82 -0.16 3.34
CA ALA A 169 11.43 0.00 2.94
C ALA A 169 10.40 -0.47 4.00
N ARG A 170 10.84 -0.73 5.25
CA ARG A 170 10.00 -1.21 6.36
C ARG A 170 9.34 -2.58 6.11
N MET A 171 9.97 -3.43 5.31
CA MET A 171 9.56 -4.81 5.04
C MET A 171 10.66 -5.82 5.42
N PRO A 172 11.12 -5.83 6.69
CA PRO A 172 12.25 -6.67 7.10
C PRO A 172 11.99 -8.18 7.01
N ARG A 173 10.74 -8.65 7.15
CA ARG A 173 10.43 -10.08 7.10
C ARG A 173 10.50 -10.61 5.67
N LEU A 174 9.90 -9.89 4.72
CA LEU A 174 10.05 -10.17 3.29
C LEU A 174 11.52 -10.11 2.88
N GLY A 175 12.26 -9.10 3.34
CA GLY A 175 13.69 -8.96 3.07
C GLY A 175 14.52 -10.16 3.55
N LYS A 176 14.16 -10.76 4.69
CA LYS A 176 14.80 -12.00 5.18
C LYS A 176 14.44 -13.21 4.31
N ALA A 177 13.20 -13.30 3.86
CA ALA A 177 12.73 -14.43 3.05
C ALA A 177 13.35 -14.44 1.63
N LEU A 178 13.59 -13.25 1.06
CA LEU A 178 14.24 -13.08 -0.26
C LEU A 178 15.75 -13.37 -0.26
N ASP A 179 16.39 -13.39 0.91
CA ASP A 179 17.84 -13.62 1.11
C ASP A 179 18.23 -15.10 0.93
N HIS A 180 17.24 -15.99 0.82
CA HIS A 180 17.35 -17.44 0.64
C HIS A 180 16.66 -17.89 -0.65
#